data_AF-A0AA44UV99-F1
#
_entry.id   AF-A0AA44UV99-F1
#
_cell.length_a   1.000
_cell.length_b   1.000
_cell.length_c   1.000
_cell.angle_alpha   90.00
_cell.angle_beta   90.00
_cell.angle_gamma   90.00
#
_symmetry.space_group_name_H-M   'P 1'
#
loop_
_entity.id
_entity.type
_entity.pdbx_description
1 polymer ?
#
loop_
_entity_poly.entity_id
_entity_poly.type
_entity_poly.pdbx_seq_one_letter_code
_entity_poly.pdbx_strand_id
1 'polypeptide(L)'
;MHTIAVTEDQFTAALHAVAGERGLNWTYPGIDTDPEAYVDPADQHPLFAENSGENGVPSCRYVSADGHRAMCLIGAALHRAGMPLHLLADHEGALADAVLDLLIVPTLPHAVTAAARAAQNAQDDGRTLGDALTAYHSVLISTRLSTIADRAPAAIS
;
A
#
# COMPACT_ATOMS: atom_id res chain seq x y z
N MET A 1 -5.48 23.27 -2.27
CA MET A 1 -5.60 21.84 -2.62
C MET A 1 -4.51 21.54 -3.63
N HIS A 2 -3.44 20.85 -3.24
CA HIS A 2 -2.45 20.36 -4.20
C HIS A 2 -2.95 19.03 -4.75
N THR A 3 -3.12 18.98 -6.07
CA THR A 3 -3.53 17.79 -6.80
C THR A 3 -2.27 17.01 -7.16
N ILE A 4 -2.18 15.75 -6.73
CA ILE A 4 -1.07 14.86 -7.08
C ILE A 4 -1.63 13.81 -8.03
N ALA A 5 -1.08 13.78 -9.25
CA ALA A 5 -1.44 12.83 -10.28
C ALA A 5 -0.46 11.65 -10.24
N VAL A 6 -0.97 10.45 -9.96
CA VAL A 6 -0.23 9.19 -10.03
C VAL A 6 -0.91 8.30 -11.05
N THR A 7 -0.20 7.90 -12.10
CA THR A 7 -0.72 6.93 -13.08
C THR A 7 -0.62 5.50 -12.56
N GLU A 8 -1.40 4.59 -13.15
CA GLU A 8 -1.26 3.16 -12.87
C GLU A 8 0.19 2.67 -13.09
N ASP A 9 0.82 3.08 -14.20
CA ASP A 9 2.18 2.67 -14.53
C ASP A 9 3.18 3.17 -13.49
N GLN A 10 3.03 4.42 -13.03
CA GLN A 10 3.87 4.99 -11.97
C GLN A 10 3.70 4.23 -10.66
N PHE A 11 2.45 3.95 -10.26
CA PHE A 11 2.17 3.22 -9.04
C PHE A 11 2.67 1.77 -9.09
N THR A 12 2.41 1.06 -10.18
CA THR A 12 2.85 -0.33 -10.37
C THR A 12 4.37 -0.42 -10.43
N ALA A 13 5.04 0.48 -11.17
CA ALA A 13 6.50 0.52 -11.18
C ALA A 13 7.07 0.83 -9.79
N ALA A 14 6.43 1.72 -9.03
CA ALA A 14 6.84 2.04 -7.68
C ALA A 14 6.69 0.86 -6.71
N LEU A 15 5.59 0.10 -6.79
CA LEU A 15 5.39 -1.14 -6.03
C LEU A 15 6.54 -2.13 -6.24
N HIS A 16 6.88 -2.38 -7.51
CA HIS A 16 7.96 -3.31 -7.86
C HIS A 16 9.32 -2.80 -7.38
N ALA A 17 9.58 -1.50 -7.51
CA ALA A 17 10.83 -0.89 -7.05
C ALA A 17 10.99 -1.02 -5.53
N VAL A 18 9.94 -0.71 -4.74
CA VAL A 18 9.98 -0.85 -3.28
C VAL A 18 10.23 -2.30 -2.87
N ALA A 19 9.55 -3.26 -3.49
CA ALA A 19 9.76 -4.68 -3.22
C ALA A 19 11.16 -5.16 -3.63
N GLY A 20 11.73 -4.61 -4.72
CA GLY A 20 13.10 -4.87 -5.14
C GLY A 20 14.14 -4.30 -4.17
N GLU A 21 13.90 -3.10 -3.63
CA GLU A 21 14.79 -2.42 -2.67
C GLU A 21 14.81 -3.11 -1.30
N ARG A 22 13.63 -3.53 -0.81
CA ARG A 22 13.48 -4.18 0.50
C ARG A 22 13.71 -5.69 0.46
N GLY A 23 13.55 -6.30 -0.71
CA GLY A 23 13.61 -7.75 -0.91
C GLY A 23 12.26 -8.43 -0.74
N LEU A 24 12.00 -9.45 -1.57
CA LEU A 24 10.71 -10.15 -1.61
C LEU A 24 10.36 -10.88 -0.31
N ASN A 25 11.37 -11.34 0.45
CA ASN A 25 11.17 -12.05 1.72
C ASN A 25 10.96 -11.10 2.91
N TRP A 26 11.01 -9.78 2.68
CA TRP A 26 10.76 -8.80 3.74
C TRP A 26 9.30 -8.88 4.18
N THR A 27 9.06 -8.90 5.48
CA THR A 27 7.72 -8.79 6.08
C THR A 27 7.57 -7.40 6.68
N TYR A 28 6.37 -6.84 6.57
CA TYR A 28 6.06 -5.64 7.34
C TYR A 28 6.14 -6.00 8.82
N PRO A 29 7.00 -5.32 9.62
CA PRO A 29 7.15 -5.66 11.02
C PRO A 29 5.79 -5.64 11.72
N GLY A 30 5.59 -6.55 12.66
CA GLY A 30 4.51 -6.50 13.64
C GLY A 30 5.07 -6.03 14.98
N ILE A 31 4.37 -5.11 15.65
CA ILE A 31 4.91 -4.42 16.84
C ILE A 31 5.12 -5.40 17.99
N ASP A 32 4.34 -6.48 17.96
CA ASP A 32 4.38 -7.56 18.92
C ASP A 32 5.45 -8.62 18.59
N THR A 33 5.96 -8.67 17.34
CA THR A 33 6.86 -9.73 16.87
C THR A 33 8.32 -9.32 16.76
N ASP A 34 8.61 -8.06 16.47
CA ASP A 34 9.98 -7.55 16.39
C ASP A 34 10.04 -6.06 16.75
N PRO A 35 10.13 -5.71 18.04
CA PRO A 35 10.17 -4.31 18.49
C PRO A 35 11.42 -3.56 18.01
N GLU A 36 12.53 -4.24 17.70
CA GLU A 36 13.74 -3.58 17.20
C GLU A 36 13.61 -3.19 15.73
N ALA A 37 12.75 -3.88 14.96
CA ALA A 37 12.33 -3.40 13.64
C ALA A 37 11.49 -2.11 13.69
N TYR A 38 11.15 -1.61 14.89
CA TYR A 38 10.44 -0.35 15.13
C TYR A 38 11.36 0.81 15.49
N VAL A 39 12.68 0.66 15.36
CA VAL A 39 13.63 1.75 15.60
C VAL A 39 14.64 1.87 14.47
N ASP A 40 15.06 3.09 14.17
CA ASP A 40 16.09 3.34 13.16
C ASP A 40 17.43 2.77 13.66
N PRO A 41 18.10 1.90 12.90
CA PRO A 41 19.37 1.34 13.34
C PRO A 41 20.48 2.38 13.51
N ALA A 42 20.38 3.57 12.89
CA ALA A 42 21.40 4.61 12.95
C ALA A 42 21.39 5.40 14.27
N ASP A 43 20.23 5.66 14.86
CA ASP A 43 20.06 6.55 16.01
C ASP A 43 18.92 6.15 16.96
N GLN A 44 18.34 4.96 16.74
CA GLN A 44 17.38 4.29 17.63
C GLN A 44 16.06 5.04 17.85
N HIS A 45 15.74 6.03 17.01
CA HIS A 45 14.44 6.70 17.12
C HIS A 45 13.32 5.77 16.61
N PRO A 46 12.09 5.89 17.15
CA PRO A 46 10.97 5.06 16.70
C PRO A 46 10.67 5.25 15.20
N LEU A 47 10.71 4.15 14.46
CA LEU A 47 10.22 4.03 13.08
C LEU A 47 8.71 4.07 13.00
N PHE A 48 7.97 3.79 14.07
CA PHE A 48 6.51 3.87 14.06
C PHE A 48 6.00 4.48 15.38
N ALA A 49 4.92 5.26 15.33
CA ALA A 49 4.32 5.83 16.54
C ALA A 49 3.62 4.73 17.36
N GLU A 50 3.71 4.79 18.69
CA GLU A 50 3.00 3.87 19.60
C GLU A 50 1.51 3.81 19.24
N ASN A 51 1.00 2.59 19.03
CA ASN A 51 -0.39 2.36 18.67
C ASN A 51 -1.31 2.72 19.83
N SER A 52 -2.02 3.83 19.71
CA SER A 52 -3.30 4.06 20.38
C SER A 52 -4.39 4.24 19.34
N GLY A 53 -4.54 3.24 18.46
CA GLY A 53 -5.81 3.10 17.74
C GLY A 53 -6.89 2.83 18.77
N GLU A 54 -7.89 3.70 18.87
CA GLU A 54 -9.11 3.40 19.62
C GLU A 54 -9.63 2.04 19.12
N ASN A 55 -9.68 1.04 20.02
CA ASN A 55 -10.18 -0.32 19.83
C ASN A 55 -9.21 -1.40 19.30
N GLY A 56 -7.88 -1.16 19.26
CA GLY A 56 -6.91 -2.26 19.08
C GLY A 56 -6.95 -2.95 17.70
N VAL A 57 -7.45 -2.26 16.68
CA VAL A 57 -7.43 -2.73 15.29
C VAL A 57 -6.08 -2.35 14.66
N PRO A 58 -5.36 -3.29 14.00
CA PRO A 58 -4.15 -2.98 13.25
C PRO A 58 -4.49 -1.92 12.20
N SER A 59 -3.92 -0.74 12.37
CA SER A 59 -4.20 0.42 11.54
C SER A 59 -2.99 0.61 10.63
N CYS A 60 -3.15 0.56 9.30
CA CYS A 60 -2.03 0.69 8.36
C CYS A 60 -1.20 1.94 8.68
N ARG A 61 0.11 1.78 8.92
CA ARG A 61 1.04 2.90 9.11
C ARG A 61 1.73 3.23 7.80
N TYR A 62 1.41 4.39 7.22
CA TYR A 62 1.97 4.80 5.94
C TYR A 62 3.30 5.51 6.11
N VAL A 63 3.53 6.16 7.24
CA VAL A 63 4.70 6.99 7.55
C VAL A 63 5.34 6.59 8.87
N SER A 64 6.64 6.78 8.98
CA SER A 64 7.38 6.53 10.21
C SER A 64 7.02 7.51 11.33
N ALA A 65 7.35 7.19 12.59
CA ALA A 65 7.00 8.02 13.76
C ALA A 65 7.59 9.44 13.67
N ASP A 66 8.78 9.57 13.09
CA ASP A 66 9.47 10.84 12.82
C ASP A 66 8.87 11.61 11.62
N GLY A 67 7.94 11.03 10.89
CA GLY A 67 7.30 11.63 9.72
C GLY A 67 8.16 11.60 8.44
N HIS A 68 9.32 10.94 8.44
CA HIS A 68 10.34 11.10 7.39
C HIS A 68 10.43 9.96 6.38
N ARG A 69 9.77 8.83 6.61
CA ARG A 69 9.82 7.67 5.69
C ARG A 69 8.45 7.07 5.46
N ALA A 70 8.25 6.55 4.27
CA ALA A 70 7.07 5.75 3.96
C ALA A 70 7.29 4.27 4.36
N MET A 71 6.31 3.68 5.04
CA MET A 71 6.46 2.41 5.72
C MET A 71 5.77 1.26 5.01
N CYS A 72 4.44 1.14 4.98
CA CYS A 72 3.80 -0.01 4.31
C CYS A 72 4.09 -0.02 2.80
N LEU A 73 3.91 -1.16 2.12
CA LEU A 73 4.21 -1.28 0.68
C LEU A 73 3.41 -0.27 -0.13
N ILE A 74 2.12 -0.09 0.21
CA ILE A 74 1.24 0.87 -0.47
C ILE A 74 1.72 2.30 -0.22
N GLY A 75 1.93 2.71 1.04
CA GLY A 75 2.44 4.03 1.38
C GLY A 75 3.78 4.35 0.72
N ALA A 76 4.69 3.39 0.71
CA ALA A 76 6.00 3.51 0.06
C ALA A 76 5.89 3.64 -1.47
N ALA A 77 5.02 2.86 -2.10
CA ALA A 77 4.77 2.97 -3.53
C ALA A 77 4.11 4.30 -3.90
N LEU A 78 3.14 4.76 -3.13
CA LEU A 78 2.49 6.07 -3.31
C LEU A 78 3.50 7.21 -3.14
N HIS A 79 4.30 7.16 -2.07
CA HIS A 79 5.31 8.18 -1.83
C HIS A 79 6.33 8.25 -2.97
N ARG A 80 6.84 7.09 -3.40
CA ARG A 80 7.74 6.98 -4.53
C ARG A 80 7.11 7.45 -5.85
N ALA A 81 5.80 7.27 -6.01
CA ALA A 81 5.06 7.77 -7.16
C ALA A 81 4.79 9.29 -7.10
N GLY A 82 5.17 9.96 -6.01
CA GLY A 82 5.11 11.42 -5.86
C GLY A 82 4.17 11.92 -4.77
N MET A 83 3.54 11.03 -3.99
CA MET A 83 2.68 11.42 -2.86
C MET A 83 3.55 11.98 -1.70
N PRO A 84 3.36 13.22 -1.24
CA PRO A 84 4.05 13.75 -0.08
C PRO A 84 3.74 12.94 1.18
N LEU A 85 4.75 12.72 2.03
CA LEU A 85 4.60 11.97 3.28
C LEU A 85 3.56 12.59 4.21
N HIS A 86 3.46 13.93 4.29
CA HIS A 86 2.47 14.57 5.17
C HIS A 86 1.02 14.22 4.78
N LEU A 87 0.73 14.02 3.50
CA LEU A 87 -0.61 13.58 3.06
C LEU A 87 -0.87 12.11 3.37
N LEU A 88 0.17 11.27 3.43
CA LEU A 88 0.03 9.91 3.93
C LEU A 88 -0.15 9.90 5.45
N ALA A 89 0.54 10.80 6.16
CA ALA A 89 0.47 10.95 7.60
C ALA A 89 -0.94 11.40 8.07
N ASP A 90 -1.62 12.25 7.29
CA ASP A 90 -3.00 12.68 7.58
C ASP A 90 -4.01 11.51 7.55
N HIS A 91 -3.62 10.36 6.99
CA HIS A 91 -4.47 9.18 6.83
C HIS A 91 -3.93 7.95 7.57
N GLU A 92 -3.04 8.17 8.54
CA GLU A 92 -2.58 7.13 9.44
C GLU A 92 -3.73 6.36 10.07
N GLY A 93 -3.67 5.03 9.96
CA GLY A 93 -4.69 4.13 10.46
C GLY A 93 -5.97 4.01 9.63
N ALA A 94 -6.05 4.72 8.51
CA ALA A 94 -7.09 4.49 7.52
C ALA A 94 -6.80 3.24 6.67
N LEU A 95 -7.85 2.55 6.23
CA LEU A 95 -7.73 1.46 5.26
C LEU A 95 -7.08 1.98 3.96
N ALA A 96 -6.36 1.09 3.24
CA ALA A 96 -5.71 1.44 1.97
C ALA A 96 -6.63 2.21 1.00
N ASP A 97 -7.90 1.82 0.91
CA ASP A 97 -8.86 2.51 0.03
C ASP A 97 -9.05 3.98 0.37
N ALA A 98 -9.07 4.34 1.66
CA ALA A 98 -9.20 5.73 2.06
C ALA A 98 -8.00 6.59 1.63
N VAL A 99 -6.83 5.98 1.44
CA VAL A 99 -5.62 6.65 0.93
C VAL A 99 -5.54 6.61 -0.59
N LEU A 100 -5.98 5.51 -1.21
CA LEU A 100 -6.05 5.37 -2.66
C LEU A 100 -7.13 6.29 -3.27
N ASP A 101 -8.21 6.56 -2.54
CA ASP A 101 -9.26 7.51 -2.91
C ASP A 101 -8.77 8.97 -2.93
N LEU A 102 -7.64 9.27 -2.28
CA LEU A 102 -7.00 10.60 -2.33
C LEU A 102 -6.23 10.85 -3.63
N LEU A 103 -6.09 9.83 -4.49
CA LEU A 103 -5.38 9.98 -5.75
C LEU A 103 -6.29 10.65 -6.78
N ILE A 104 -5.96 11.89 -7.09
CA ILE A 104 -6.76 12.75 -7.97
C ILE A 104 -6.16 12.73 -9.37
N VAL A 105 -6.58 11.73 -10.13
CA VAL A 105 -6.68 11.74 -11.60
C VAL A 105 -5.42 11.34 -12.42
N PRO A 106 -5.57 10.38 -13.37
CA PRO A 106 -6.74 9.51 -13.45
C PRO A 106 -6.83 8.71 -12.15
N THR A 107 -8.02 8.72 -11.52
CA THR A 107 -8.29 7.86 -10.38
C THR A 107 -7.83 6.48 -10.77
N LEU A 108 -7.05 5.82 -9.91
CA LEU A 108 -6.52 4.51 -10.25
C LEU A 108 -7.70 3.63 -10.71
N PRO A 109 -7.56 2.91 -11.84
CA PRO A 109 -8.62 2.03 -12.30
C PRO A 109 -9.09 1.12 -11.18
N HIS A 110 -10.39 0.83 -11.11
CA HIS A 110 -10.95 -0.01 -10.03
C HIS A 110 -10.17 -1.32 -9.81
N ALA A 111 -9.70 -1.93 -10.89
CA ALA A 111 -8.86 -3.13 -10.82
C ALA A 111 -7.53 -2.91 -10.07
N VAL A 112 -6.92 -1.74 -10.20
CA VAL A 112 -5.69 -1.34 -9.51
C VAL A 112 -5.98 -1.05 -8.04
N THR A 113 -7.06 -0.33 -7.73
CA THR A 113 -7.48 -0.08 -6.34
C THR A 113 -7.76 -1.40 -5.61
N ALA A 114 -8.52 -2.31 -6.24
CA ALA A 114 -8.80 -3.64 -5.68
C ALA A 114 -7.52 -4.46 -5.49
N ALA A 115 -6.58 -4.41 -6.43
CA ALA A 115 -5.29 -5.09 -6.34
C ALA A 115 -4.41 -4.51 -5.20
N ALA A 116 -4.36 -3.19 -5.06
CA ALA A 116 -3.63 -2.52 -4.01
C ALA A 116 -4.18 -2.87 -2.62
N ARG A 117 -5.52 -2.94 -2.47
CA ARG A 117 -6.16 -3.44 -1.25
C ARG A 117 -5.76 -4.87 -0.94
N ALA A 118 -5.73 -5.76 -1.93
CA ALA A 118 -5.33 -7.15 -1.73
C ALA A 118 -3.87 -7.27 -1.26
N ALA A 119 -2.98 -6.45 -1.80
CA ALA A 119 -1.59 -6.38 -1.37
C ALA A 119 -1.45 -5.86 0.07
N GLN A 120 -2.20 -4.80 0.44
CA GLN A 120 -2.21 -4.28 1.81
C GLN A 120 -2.71 -5.35 2.78
N ASN A 121 -3.83 -6.02 2.49
CA ASN A 121 -4.36 -7.08 3.34
C ASN A 121 -3.33 -8.21 3.55
N ALA A 122 -2.57 -8.58 2.51
CA ALA A 122 -1.50 -9.56 2.66
C ALA A 122 -0.39 -9.09 3.60
N GLN A 123 -0.03 -7.80 3.59
CA GLN A 123 0.92 -7.25 4.57
C GLN A 123 0.35 -7.19 5.98
N ASP A 124 -0.91 -6.79 6.12
CA ASP A 124 -1.60 -6.70 7.41
C ASP A 124 -1.76 -8.09 8.05
N ASP A 125 -1.87 -9.15 7.23
CA ASP A 125 -1.80 -10.57 7.63
C ASP A 125 -0.36 -11.02 8.03
N GLY A 126 0.63 -10.13 7.97
CA GLY A 126 2.03 -10.42 8.28
C GLY A 126 2.79 -11.18 7.19
N ARG A 127 2.28 -11.22 5.95
CA ARG A 127 2.94 -11.92 4.84
C ARG A 127 4.09 -11.12 4.24
N THR A 128 4.88 -11.79 3.41
CA THR A 128 6.05 -11.18 2.76
C THR A 128 5.65 -10.18 1.67
N LEU A 129 6.58 -9.30 1.25
CA LEU A 129 6.35 -8.43 0.08
C LEU A 129 6.12 -9.24 -1.20
N GLY A 130 6.76 -10.40 -1.35
CA GLY A 130 6.50 -11.31 -2.46
C GLY A 130 5.06 -11.82 -2.49
N ASP A 131 4.51 -12.17 -1.32
CA ASP A 131 3.10 -12.55 -1.20
C ASP A 131 2.17 -11.38 -1.50
N ALA A 132 2.50 -10.18 -1.01
CA ALA A 132 1.74 -8.97 -1.28
C ALA A 132 1.72 -8.61 -2.77
N LEU A 133 2.86 -8.68 -3.47
CA LEU A 133 2.92 -8.50 -4.93
C LEU A 133 2.15 -9.60 -5.67
N THR A 134 2.21 -10.84 -5.20
CA THR A 134 1.44 -11.94 -5.80
C THR A 134 -0.06 -11.71 -5.67
N ALA A 135 -0.52 -11.22 -4.50
CA ALA A 135 -1.90 -10.85 -4.27
C ALA A 135 -2.33 -9.68 -5.17
N TYR A 136 -1.49 -8.65 -5.29
CA TYR A 136 -1.69 -7.53 -6.21
C TYR A 136 -1.94 -8.03 -7.64
N HIS A 137 -1.01 -8.79 -8.20
CA HIS A 137 -1.12 -9.26 -9.58
C HIS A 137 -2.31 -10.20 -9.80
N SER A 138 -2.56 -11.09 -8.85
CA SER A 138 -3.67 -12.06 -8.94
C SER A 138 -5.02 -11.35 -9.02
N VAL A 139 -5.24 -10.35 -8.17
CA VAL A 139 -6.47 -9.54 -8.20
C VAL A 139 -6.52 -8.64 -9.42
N LEU A 140 -5.42 -7.99 -9.79
CA LEU A 140 -5.37 -7.13 -10.98
C LEU A 140 -5.77 -7.90 -12.25
N ILE A 141 -5.24 -9.11 -12.43
CA ILE A 141 -5.57 -9.99 -13.57
C ILE A 141 -7.03 -10.42 -13.49
N SER A 142 -7.48 -10.91 -12.33
CA SER A 142 -8.85 -11.39 -12.13
C SER A 142 -9.89 -10.32 -12.42
N THR A 143 -9.76 -9.13 -11.83
CA THR A 143 -10.71 -8.03 -12.01
C THR A 143 -10.76 -7.54 -13.45
N ARG A 144 -9.63 -7.53 -14.16
CA ARG A 144 -9.58 -7.19 -15.58
C ARG A 144 -10.32 -8.22 -16.44
N LEU A 145 -10.12 -9.51 -16.17
CA LEU A 145 -10.82 -10.58 -16.88
C LEU A 145 -12.34 -10.52 -16.66
N SER A 146 -12.79 -10.28 -15.43
CA SER A 146 -14.22 -10.08 -15.13
C SER A 146 -14.80 -8.87 -15.87
N THR A 147 -14.09 -7.75 -15.88
CA THR A 147 -14.53 -6.53 -16.59
C THR A 147 -14.65 -6.76 -18.11
N ILE A 148 -13.77 -7.58 -18.69
CA ILE A 148 -13.85 -7.96 -20.11
C ILE A 148 -15.05 -8.88 -20.35
N ALA A 149 -15.29 -9.86 -19.48
CA ALA A 149 -16.41 -10.77 -19.58
C ALA A 149 -17.77 -10.05 -19.49
N ASP A 150 -17.91 -9.07 -18.60
CA ASP A 150 -19.13 -8.26 -18.44
C ASP A 150 -19.39 -7.31 -19.63
N ARG A 151 -18.34 -6.99 -20.39
CA ARG A 151 -18.42 -6.12 -21.58
C ARG A 151 -18.51 -6.91 -22.88
N ALA A 152 -18.35 -8.23 -22.86
CA ALA A 152 -18.60 -9.06 -24.02
C ALA A 152 -20.11 -8.95 -24.33
N PRO A 153 -20.51 -8.55 -25.55
CA PRO A 153 -21.93 -8.60 -25.91
C PRO A 153 -22.37 -10.04 -25.74
N ALA A 154 -23.53 -10.25 -25.08
CA ALA A 154 -24.17 -11.56 -25.01
C ALA A 154 -24.15 -12.13 -26.43
N ALA A 155 -23.34 -13.18 -26.64
CA ALA A 155 -23.22 -13.81 -27.94
C ALA A 155 -24.65 -14.18 -28.36
N ILE A 156 -25.05 -13.65 -29.51
CA ILE A 156 -26.35 -13.91 -30.13
C ILE A 156 -26.50 -15.43 -30.21
N SER A 157 -27.67 -15.90 -29.74
CA SER A 157 -28.10 -17.30 -29.64
C SER A 157 -27.84 -18.15 -30.88
#